data_AF-A0AAD7BMU5-F1
#
_entry.id   AF-A0AAD7BMU5-F1
#
_cell.length_a   1.000
_cell.length_b   1.000
_cell.length_c   1.000
_cell.angle_alpha   90.00
_cell.angle_beta   90.00
_cell.angle_gamma   90.00
#
_symmetry.space_group_name_H-M   'P 1'
#
loop_
_entity.id
_entity.type
_entity.pdbx_description
1 polymer ?
#
loop_
_entity_poly.entity_id
_entity_poly.type
_entity_poly.pdbx_seq_one_letter_code
_entity_poly.pdbx_strand_id
1 'polypeptide(L)'
;MSSAHELDTPIAPSRVSREILDTNASPDETHIPALRDFVSRGKARRTRLNEQLAYLQSLMNRLLDQRDPLDVEIRKHEGALSPLRRMPPELLLLIFEYAMYPYFPSAETPWTVAVVCRHWRKIALSQPSLWSTVVLDYTDP
;
A
#
# COMPACT_ATOMS: atom_id res chain seq x y z
N MET A 1 22.89 -23.50 -12.19
CA MET A 1 21.73 -23.15 -11.36
C MET A 1 21.60 -24.14 -10.19
N SER A 2 22.57 -24.16 -9.25
CA SER A 2 22.72 -25.25 -8.26
C SER A 2 23.13 -24.78 -6.85
N SER A 3 22.65 -23.61 -6.39
CA SER A 3 23.01 -23.09 -5.04
C SER A 3 21.84 -22.63 -4.18
N ALA A 4 20.58 -22.75 -4.63
CA ALA A 4 19.43 -22.32 -3.85
C ALA A 4 18.91 -23.37 -2.85
N HIS A 5 19.36 -24.62 -2.94
CA HIS A 5 18.76 -25.75 -2.20
C HIS A 5 19.42 -26.09 -0.86
N GLU A 6 20.56 -25.46 -0.52
CA GLU A 6 21.25 -25.68 0.78
C GLU A 6 20.77 -24.73 1.90
N LEU A 7 19.85 -23.81 1.59
CA LEU A 7 19.45 -22.76 2.53
C LEU A 7 18.30 -23.16 3.48
N ASP A 8 17.83 -24.40 3.48
CA ASP A 8 16.56 -24.69 4.16
C ASP A 8 16.51 -25.98 4.97
N THR A 9 17.65 -26.62 5.25
CA THR A 9 17.63 -27.76 6.17
C THR A 9 17.43 -27.23 7.60
N PRO A 10 16.33 -27.58 8.29
CA PRO A 10 16.16 -27.22 9.69
C PRO A 10 17.35 -27.78 10.47
N ILE A 11 17.95 -26.97 11.35
CA ILE A 11 18.93 -27.49 12.29
C ILE A 11 18.16 -28.40 13.24
N ALA A 12 18.12 -29.70 12.93
CA ALA A 12 17.42 -30.67 13.74
C ALA A 12 18.16 -30.80 15.09
N PRO A 13 17.43 -30.82 16.22
CA PRO A 13 18.05 -31.11 17.50
C PRO A 13 18.68 -32.49 17.45
N SER A 14 19.90 -32.60 17.96
CA SER A 14 20.57 -33.87 18.12
C SER A 14 19.70 -34.82 18.96
N ARG A 15 19.85 -36.13 18.78
CA ARG A 15 19.08 -37.12 19.55
C ARG A 15 19.22 -36.91 21.06
N VAL A 16 20.45 -36.57 21.48
CA VAL A 16 20.86 -36.23 22.85
C VAL A 16 20.15 -34.97 23.39
N SER A 17 19.92 -33.99 22.51
CA SER A 17 19.17 -32.78 22.87
C SER A 17 17.68 -33.07 23.10
N ARG A 18 17.08 -33.96 22.29
CA ARG A 18 15.65 -34.32 22.44
C ARG A 18 15.36 -35.06 23.75
N GLU A 19 16.22 -36.01 24.13
CA GLU A 19 16.06 -36.83 25.33
C GLU A 19 15.99 -36.01 26.64
N ILE A 20 16.75 -34.91 26.70
CA ILE A 20 16.69 -33.98 27.83
C ILE A 20 15.61 -32.91 27.66
N LEU A 21 15.33 -32.43 26.44
CA LEU A 21 14.30 -31.41 26.26
C LEU A 21 12.89 -31.96 26.51
N ASP A 22 12.70 -33.27 26.36
CA ASP A 22 11.44 -33.97 26.62
C ASP A 22 11.30 -34.42 28.09
N THR A 23 12.32 -34.18 28.94
CA THR A 23 12.31 -34.53 30.37
C THR A 23 12.71 -33.34 31.25
N ASN A 24 12.12 -33.17 32.43
CA ASN A 24 12.57 -32.13 33.40
C ASN A 24 13.90 -32.50 34.09
N ALA A 25 14.72 -33.37 33.49
CA ALA A 25 15.99 -33.82 34.05
C ALA A 25 17.07 -32.75 33.89
N SER A 26 17.92 -32.59 34.91
CA SER A 26 19.08 -31.71 34.82
C SER A 26 20.05 -32.26 33.76
N PRO A 27 20.56 -31.43 32.82
CA PRO A 27 21.54 -31.89 31.85
C PRO A 27 22.86 -32.24 32.52
N ASP A 28 23.28 -33.49 32.40
CA ASP A 28 24.58 -33.96 32.89
C ASP A 28 25.74 -33.39 32.06
N GLU A 29 26.98 -33.49 32.58
CA GLU A 29 28.21 -32.97 31.94
C GLU A 29 28.43 -33.43 30.49
N THR A 30 27.88 -34.58 30.11
CA THR A 30 27.95 -35.14 28.74
C THR A 30 27.02 -34.44 27.75
N HIS A 31 25.92 -33.83 28.24
CA HIS A 31 24.87 -33.23 27.41
C HIS A 31 25.04 -31.72 27.23
N ILE A 32 25.63 -31.05 28.22
CA ILE A 32 25.90 -29.60 28.21
C ILE A 32 26.67 -29.16 26.94
N PRO A 33 27.73 -29.86 26.47
CA PRO A 33 28.44 -29.49 25.26
C PRO A 33 27.56 -29.55 24.00
N ALA A 34 26.74 -30.60 23.87
CA ALA A 34 25.86 -30.79 22.71
C ALA A 34 24.77 -29.72 22.64
N LEU A 35 24.19 -29.35 23.79
CA LEU A 35 23.20 -28.26 23.88
C LEU A 35 23.84 -26.90 23.55
N ARG A 36 25.05 -26.62 24.07
CA ARG A 36 25.77 -25.38 23.80
C ARG A 36 26.17 -25.25 22.32
N ASP A 37 26.62 -26.33 21.70
CA ASP A 37 26.91 -26.38 20.27
C ASP A 37 25.66 -26.08 19.45
N PHE A 38 24.54 -26.76 19.74
CA PHE A 38 23.28 -26.53 19.05
C PHE A 38 22.82 -25.07 19.16
N VAL A 39 22.85 -24.48 20.37
CA VAL A 39 22.51 -23.07 20.58
C VAL A 39 23.44 -22.14 19.79
N SER A 40 24.74 -22.45 19.73
CA SER A 40 25.72 -21.63 19.01
C SER A 40 25.48 -21.66 17.50
N ARG A 41 25.27 -22.86 16.93
CA ARG A 41 24.91 -23.04 15.51
C ARG A 41 23.57 -22.39 15.17
N GLY A 42 22.58 -22.54 16.04
CA GLY A 42 21.26 -21.91 15.90
C GLY A 42 21.34 -20.38 15.88
N LYS A 43 22.12 -19.77 16.81
CA LYS A 43 22.35 -18.32 16.84
C LYS A 43 23.07 -17.83 15.59
N ALA A 44 24.11 -18.54 15.12
CA ALA A 44 24.83 -18.19 13.90
C ALA A 44 23.89 -18.23 12.67
N ARG A 45 23.07 -19.28 12.56
CA ARG A 45 22.10 -19.40 11.46
C ARG A 45 21.04 -18.31 11.48
N ARG A 46 20.49 -18.01 12.66
CA ARG A 46 19.50 -16.92 12.83
C ARG A 46 20.09 -15.57 12.41
N THR A 47 21.36 -15.33 12.73
CA THR A 47 22.05 -14.08 12.32
C THR A 47 22.11 -13.98 10.80
N ARG A 48 22.55 -15.04 10.12
CA ARG A 48 22.58 -15.09 8.64
C ARG A 48 21.21 -14.89 7.99
N LEU A 49 20.16 -15.50 8.55
CA LEU A 49 18.79 -15.32 8.06
C LEU A 49 18.32 -13.87 8.25
N ASN A 50 18.64 -13.25 9.40
CA ASN A 50 18.31 -11.85 9.64
C ASN A 50 19.04 -10.90 8.67
N GLU A 51 20.30 -11.18 8.33
CA GLU A 51 21.04 -10.42 7.31
C GLU A 51 20.39 -10.55 5.92
N GLN A 52 19.97 -11.76 5.55
CA GLN A 52 19.25 -11.98 4.29
C GLN A 52 17.90 -11.25 4.26
N LEU A 53 17.15 -11.28 5.36
CA LEU A 53 15.90 -10.52 5.51
C LEU A 53 16.14 -9.02 5.37
N ALA A 54 17.15 -8.48 6.07
CA ALA A 54 17.50 -7.07 5.99
C ALA A 54 17.89 -6.67 4.56
N TYR A 55 18.66 -7.51 3.87
CA TYR A 55 19.02 -7.28 2.47
C TYR A 55 17.78 -7.25 1.56
N LEU A 56 16.92 -8.26 1.64
CA LEU A 56 15.71 -8.33 0.81
C LEU A 56 14.74 -7.17 1.11
N GLN A 57 14.58 -6.79 2.37
CA GLN A 57 13.80 -5.62 2.77
C GLN A 57 14.38 -4.34 2.18
N SER A 58 15.71 -4.16 2.21
CA SER A 58 16.35 -2.99 1.59
C SER A 58 16.16 -2.94 0.07
N LEU A 59 16.16 -4.10 -0.60
CA LEU A 59 15.90 -4.18 -2.03
C LEU A 59 14.44 -3.85 -2.35
N MET A 60 13.50 -4.38 -1.56
CA MET A 60 12.08 -4.07 -1.69
C MET A 60 11.82 -2.57 -1.54
N ASN A 61 12.37 -1.96 -0.49
CA ASN A 61 12.20 -0.52 -0.23
C ASN A 61 12.73 0.32 -1.39
N ARG A 62 13.93 0.01 -1.91
CA ARG A 62 14.48 0.71 -3.08
C ARG A 62 13.58 0.62 -4.32
N LEU A 63 12.99 -0.54 -4.57
CA LEU A 63 12.08 -0.72 -5.70
C LEU A 63 10.78 0.07 -5.51
N LEU A 64 10.25 0.12 -4.29
CA LEU A 64 9.09 0.95 -3.96
C LEU A 64 9.40 2.45 -4.13
N ASP A 65 10.56 2.89 -3.64
CA ASP A 65 11.03 4.28 -3.78
C ASP A 65 11.21 4.70 -5.26
N GLN A 66 11.48 3.74 -6.15
CA GLN A 66 11.53 3.99 -7.60
C GLN A 66 10.15 3.95 -8.26
N ARG A 67 9.28 3.01 -7.86
CA ARG A 67 7.94 2.84 -8.41
C ARG A 67 7.03 4.01 -8.05
N ASP A 68 6.99 4.42 -6.80
CA ASP A 68 5.98 5.35 -6.30
C ASP A 68 6.04 6.74 -6.97
N PRO A 69 7.23 7.35 -7.19
CA PRO A 69 7.34 8.58 -7.96
C PRO A 69 6.92 8.39 -9.43
N LEU A 70 7.25 7.24 -10.04
CA LEU A 70 6.88 6.94 -11.41
C LEU A 70 5.36 6.81 -11.55
N ASP A 71 4.68 6.15 -10.62
CA ASP A 71 3.22 6.05 -10.59
C ASP A 71 2.55 7.42 -10.47
N VAL A 72 3.14 8.35 -9.70
CA VAL A 72 2.68 9.73 -9.63
C VAL A 72 2.79 10.42 -10.99
N GLU A 73 3.92 10.28 -11.68
CA GLU A 73 4.12 10.87 -13.00
C GLU A 73 3.17 10.24 -14.04
N ILE A 74 3.03 8.92 -14.08
CA ILE A 74 2.08 8.23 -14.97
C ILE A 74 0.67 8.79 -14.79
N ARG A 75 0.17 8.87 -13.55
CA ARG A 75 -1.17 9.41 -13.27
C ARG A 75 -1.35 10.86 -13.74
N LYS A 76 -0.31 11.70 -13.62
CA LYS A 76 -0.37 13.08 -14.13
C LYS A 76 -0.54 13.10 -15.65
N HIS A 77 0.19 12.24 -16.36
CA HIS A 77 0.16 12.15 -17.82
C HIS A 77 -1.16 11.54 -18.31
N GLU A 78 -1.63 10.46 -17.69
CA GLU A 78 -2.96 9.90 -17.97
C GLU A 78 -4.06 10.94 -17.73
N GLY A 79 -3.98 11.68 -16.62
CA GLY A 79 -4.87 12.79 -16.35
C GLY A 79 -4.82 13.86 -17.44
N ALA A 80 -3.64 14.17 -17.99
CA ALA A 80 -3.46 15.14 -19.07
C ALA A 80 -4.02 14.65 -20.41
N LEU A 81 -3.91 13.35 -20.68
CA LEU A 81 -4.47 12.68 -21.85
C LEU A 81 -5.97 12.40 -21.72
N SER A 82 -6.55 12.60 -20.54
CA SER A 82 -7.97 12.41 -20.29
C SER A 82 -8.81 13.16 -21.33
N PRO A 83 -9.77 12.49 -22.01
CA PRO A 83 -10.68 13.15 -22.95
C PRO A 83 -11.41 14.34 -22.34
N LEU A 84 -11.66 14.31 -21.02
CA LEU A 84 -12.32 15.38 -20.27
C LEU A 84 -11.56 16.71 -20.29
N ARG A 85 -10.23 16.72 -20.50
CA ARG A 85 -9.45 17.96 -20.67
C ARG A 85 -9.49 18.53 -22.08
N ARG A 86 -9.91 17.73 -23.05
CA ARG A 86 -10.03 18.11 -24.47
C ARG A 86 -11.49 18.37 -24.87
N MET A 87 -12.44 18.11 -23.98
CA MET A 87 -13.83 18.43 -24.25
C MET A 87 -14.02 19.94 -24.33
N PRO A 88 -14.79 20.42 -25.33
CA PRO A 88 -15.26 21.79 -25.36
C PRO A 88 -16.00 22.14 -24.05
N PRO A 89 -15.81 23.36 -23.51
CA PRO A 89 -16.51 23.82 -22.31
C PRO A 89 -18.04 23.62 -22.38
N GLU A 90 -18.62 23.75 -23.56
CA GLU A 90 -20.05 23.62 -23.82
C GLU A 90 -20.56 22.20 -23.54
N LEU A 91 -19.77 21.17 -23.89
CA LEU A 91 -20.13 19.78 -23.62
C LEU A 91 -19.98 19.43 -22.14
N LEU A 92 -18.93 19.96 -21.49
CA LEU A 92 -18.79 19.83 -20.03
C LEU A 92 -19.96 20.47 -19.30
N LEU A 93 -20.41 21.64 -19.77
CA LEU A 93 -21.52 22.35 -19.20
C LEU A 93 -22.85 21.60 -19.36
N LEU A 94 -23.09 21.02 -20.54
CA LEU A 94 -24.25 20.17 -20.78
C LEU A 94 -24.28 18.96 -19.82
N ILE A 95 -23.12 18.35 -19.56
CA ILE A 95 -22.99 17.27 -18.58
C ILE A 95 -23.32 17.77 -17.17
N PHE A 96 -22.80 18.94 -16.78
CA PHE A 96 -23.08 19.52 -15.46
C PHE A 96 -24.57 19.80 -15.29
N GLU A 97 -25.22 20.41 -16.28
CA GLU A 97 -26.65 20.72 -16.26
C GLU A 97 -27.49 19.43 -16.21
N TYR A 98 -27.10 18.39 -16.94
CA TYR A 98 -27.76 17.08 -16.88
C TYR A 98 -27.60 16.41 -15.51
N ALA A 99 -26.45 16.57 -14.86
CA ALA A 99 -26.22 16.07 -13.51
C ALA A 99 -27.05 16.81 -12.44
N MET A 100 -27.56 18.01 -12.73
CA MET A 100 -28.48 18.75 -11.83
C MET A 100 -29.95 18.35 -12.01
N TYR A 101 -30.28 17.50 -12.98
CA TYR A 101 -31.68 17.18 -13.27
C TYR A 101 -32.32 16.41 -12.09
N PRO A 102 -33.59 16.68 -11.74
CA PRO A 102 -34.25 16.17 -10.52
C PRO A 102 -34.30 14.63 -10.35
N TYR A 103 -33.91 13.85 -11.36
CA TYR A 103 -33.77 12.40 -11.25
C TYR A 103 -32.42 11.94 -10.66
N PHE A 104 -31.47 12.86 -10.47
CA PHE A 104 -30.18 12.64 -9.80
C PHE A 104 -30.07 13.56 -8.58
N PRO A 105 -30.78 13.26 -7.47
CA PRO A 105 -30.84 14.12 -6.32
C PRO A 105 -29.55 13.99 -5.50
N SER A 106 -28.52 14.76 -5.84
CA SER A 106 -27.54 15.18 -4.85
C SER A 106 -27.62 16.69 -4.76
N ALA A 107 -28.05 17.24 -3.63
CA ALA A 107 -28.04 18.70 -3.39
C ALA A 107 -26.62 19.32 -3.46
N GLU A 108 -25.60 18.49 -3.65
CA GLU A 108 -24.18 18.84 -3.67
C GLU A 108 -23.57 18.93 -5.08
N THR A 109 -24.31 18.63 -6.15
CA THR A 109 -23.72 18.48 -7.49
C THR A 109 -22.92 19.68 -8.00
N PRO A 110 -23.31 20.97 -7.77
CA PRO A 110 -22.52 22.11 -8.21
C PRO A 110 -21.16 22.15 -7.52
N TRP A 111 -21.14 21.81 -6.23
CA TRP A 111 -19.94 21.72 -5.42
C TRP A 111 -19.07 20.56 -5.88
N THR A 112 -19.67 19.39 -6.12
CA THR A 112 -18.97 18.19 -6.59
C THR A 112 -18.24 18.41 -7.91
N VAL A 113 -18.89 19.01 -8.91
CA VAL A 113 -18.22 19.28 -10.20
C VAL A 113 -17.15 20.38 -10.07
N ALA A 114 -17.37 21.36 -9.18
CA ALA A 114 -16.42 22.44 -8.95
C ALA A 114 -15.13 22.00 -8.25
N VAL A 115 -15.13 20.86 -7.53
CA VAL A 115 -13.92 20.37 -6.83
C VAL A 115 -13.05 19.42 -7.65
N VAL A 116 -13.55 18.87 -8.76
CA VAL A 116 -12.84 17.86 -9.59
C VAL A 116 -11.48 18.37 -10.08
N CYS A 117 -11.44 19.52 -10.76
CA CYS A 117 -10.18 20.12 -11.22
C CYS A 117 -10.33 21.62 -11.49
N ARG A 118 -9.20 22.31 -11.74
CA ARG A 118 -9.20 23.77 -12.04
C ARG A 118 -10.02 24.13 -13.28
N HIS A 119 -10.02 23.27 -14.31
CA HIS A 119 -10.77 23.52 -15.55
C HIS A 119 -12.28 23.42 -15.31
N TRP A 120 -12.74 22.34 -14.65
CA TRP A 120 -14.14 22.14 -14.30
C TRP A 120 -14.65 23.25 -13.38
N ARG A 121 -13.85 23.65 -12.38
CA ARG A 121 -14.18 24.79 -11.51
C ARG A 121 -14.40 26.07 -12.30
N LYS A 122 -13.52 26.39 -13.25
CA LYS A 122 -13.65 27.59 -14.07
C LYS A 122 -14.95 27.59 -14.89
N ILE A 123 -15.28 26.45 -15.49
CA ILE A 123 -16.52 26.31 -16.28
C ILE A 123 -17.75 26.39 -15.37
N ALA A 124 -17.77 25.63 -14.28
CA ALA A 124 -18.89 25.59 -13.34
C ALA A 124 -19.18 26.97 -12.75
N LEU A 125 -18.14 27.72 -12.33
CA LEU A 125 -18.30 29.09 -11.81
C LEU A 125 -18.69 30.11 -12.88
N SER A 126 -18.38 29.84 -14.16
CA SER A 126 -18.78 30.74 -15.25
C SER A 126 -20.24 30.60 -15.66
N GLN A 127 -20.95 29.58 -15.17
CA GLN A 127 -22.36 29.35 -15.51
C GLN A 127 -23.26 29.58 -14.30
N PRO A 128 -24.00 30.71 -14.26
CA PRO A 128 -24.91 31.03 -13.16
C PRO A 128 -26.06 30.02 -12.96
N SER A 129 -26.51 29.33 -14.01
CA SER A 129 -27.62 28.36 -13.91
C SER A 129 -27.34 27.22 -12.93
N LEU A 130 -26.07 26.81 -12.81
CA LEU A 130 -25.62 25.76 -11.88
C LEU A 130 -25.71 26.17 -10.41
N TRP A 131 -25.78 27.48 -10.13
CA TRP A 131 -25.80 28.04 -8.78
C TRP A 131 -27.13 28.71 -8.45
N SER A 132 -28.17 28.45 -9.26
CA SER A 132 -29.50 29.03 -9.09
C SER A 132 -30.23 28.53 -7.83
N THR A 133 -29.86 27.35 -7.33
CA THR A 133 -30.39 26.77 -6.08
C THR A 133 -29.22 26.35 -5.20
N VAL A 134 -29.14 26.90 -3.99
CA VAL A 134 -28.16 26.51 -2.96
C VAL A 134 -28.93 26.05 -1.73
N VAL A 135 -28.77 24.76 -1.39
CA VAL A 135 -29.34 24.19 -0.17
C VAL A 135 -28.28 24.24 0.91
N LEU A 136 -28.60 24.90 2.02
CA LEU A 136 -27.76 24.91 3.22
C LEU A 136 -28.34 23.91 4.19
N ASP A 137 -27.60 22.84 4.48
CA ASP A 137 -27.95 21.94 5.56
C ASP A 137 -27.41 22.55 6.87
N TYR A 138 -28.31 23.15 7.63
CA TYR A 138 -28.00 23.75 8.92
C TYR A 138 -28.46 22.78 10.01
N THR A 139 -27.49 22.16 10.68
CA THR A 139 -27.71 21.39 11.91
C THR A 139 -27.36 22.27 13.10
N ASP A 140 -28.37 22.64 13.89
CA ASP A 140 -28.14 23.33 15.18
C ASP A 140 -27.32 22.42 16.12
N PRO A 141 -26.34 22.97 16.87
CA PRO A 141 -25.44 22.22 17.75
C PRO A 141 -26.09 21.68 19.03
#